data_AF-A0A399YDQ2-F1
#
_entry.id   AF-A0A399YDQ2-F1
#
_cell.length_a   1.000
_cell.length_b   1.000
_cell.length_c   1.000
_cell.angle_alpha   90.00
_cell.angle_beta   90.00
_cell.angle_gamma   90.00
#
_symmetry.space_group_name_H-M   'P 1'
#
loop_
_entity.id
_entity.type
_entity.pdbx_description
1 polymer ?
#
loop_
_entity_poly.entity_id
_entity_poly.type
_entity_poly.pdbx_seq_one_letter_code
_entity_poly.pdbx_strand_id
1 'polypeptide(L)'
;MDYSTWLWVVPISGILAVLFVAYLAWDVLRRDEGTAEMKAVAATIYEGAIAFIRRQYVTIAALSIVVAIIIGVLVSTEQVTETHIKGINLGWMTAVAFLVGAAASALSGIIGMYVAVRSNVRVASAARSGVAQALNVALRGGAVSGFLVVGLSLIGVATMFVLYGGLEHPEIAPYLIVGMGFGASFVALFAQLGGGIYTKAVGKVEAGIPEDDPRNAAVVADLVGDNVGDCAGRGADLFESTVAENIGAMILGVAIAAVSGNPIWIFFPLIIRSFGLIISIVGVMATTSFPGIKYKTGEEPTNALYRGFAVAVILSAIVLALVTYPLLGSWWFVFAGLIGLLNSVAFVIITMYYTEGRFRPVRDIVQASLRGTG
;
A
#
# COMPACT_ATOMS: atom_id res chain seq x y z
N MET A 1 -22.84 22.19 10.10
CA MET A 1 -22.42 22.11 8.68
C MET A 1 -23.08 20.87 8.10
N ASP A 2 -23.63 20.95 6.90
CA ASP A 2 -24.14 19.76 6.23
C ASP A 2 -22.96 18.80 5.97
N TYR A 3 -23.03 17.58 6.50
CA TYR A 3 -21.98 16.58 6.35
C TYR A 3 -21.89 16.08 4.89
N SER A 4 -22.96 16.28 4.10
CA SER A 4 -23.01 15.91 2.69
C SER A 4 -21.87 16.52 1.87
N THR A 5 -21.47 17.76 2.18
CA THR A 5 -20.36 18.46 1.52
C THR A 5 -19.02 17.77 1.75
N TRP A 6 -18.81 17.20 2.95
CA TRP A 6 -17.57 16.52 3.30
C TRP A 6 -17.45 15.15 2.63
N LEU A 7 -18.58 14.50 2.32
CA LEU A 7 -18.59 13.19 1.64
C LEU A 7 -18.04 13.29 0.21
N TRP A 8 -18.19 14.43 -0.48
CA TRP A 8 -17.64 14.63 -1.82
C TRP A 8 -16.12 14.56 -1.87
N VAL A 9 -15.41 14.78 -0.76
CA VAL A 9 -13.95 14.67 -0.69
C VAL A 9 -13.49 13.23 -1.00
N VAL A 10 -14.31 12.22 -0.68
CA VAL A 10 -13.99 10.81 -0.91
C VAL A 10 -13.87 10.48 -2.40
N PRO A 11 -14.91 10.63 -3.25
CA PRO A 11 -14.79 10.34 -4.68
C PRO A 11 -13.81 11.29 -5.38
N ILE A 12 -13.74 12.57 -4.98
CA ILE A 12 -12.81 13.54 -5.58
C ILE A 12 -11.35 13.11 -5.35
N SER A 13 -10.99 12.75 -4.11
CA SER A 13 -9.63 12.29 -3.80
C SER A 13 -9.28 10.98 -4.50
N GLY A 14 -10.23 10.06 -4.62
CA GLY A 14 -10.07 8.82 -5.40
C GLY A 14 -9.76 9.10 -6.87
N ILE A 15 -10.53 9.98 -7.52
CA ILE A 15 -10.27 10.38 -8.92
C ILE A 15 -8.91 11.06 -9.05
N LEU A 16 -8.58 12.00 -8.15
CA LEU A 16 -7.28 12.68 -8.15
C LEU A 16 -6.12 11.69 -7.99
N ALA A 17 -6.27 10.68 -7.13
CA ALA A 17 -5.25 9.66 -6.96
C ALA A 17 -5.07 8.80 -8.22
N VAL A 18 -6.16 8.37 -8.88
CA VAL A 18 -6.08 7.62 -10.14
C VAL A 18 -5.40 8.47 -11.23
N LEU A 19 -5.76 9.74 -11.36
CA LEU A 19 -5.13 10.66 -12.31
C LEU A 19 -3.63 10.85 -12.00
N PHE A 20 -3.28 10.98 -10.72
CA PHE A 20 -1.88 11.13 -10.31
C PHE A 20 -1.07 9.85 -10.53
N VAL A 21 -1.63 8.68 -10.23
CA VAL A 21 -1.05 7.35 -10.55
C VAL A 21 -0.83 7.22 -12.05
N ALA A 22 -1.83 7.57 -12.87
CA ALA A 22 -1.72 7.52 -14.32
C ALA A 22 -0.62 8.47 -14.85
N TYR A 23 -0.54 9.68 -14.30
CA TYR A 23 0.54 10.63 -14.61
C TYR A 23 1.92 10.08 -14.25
N LEU A 24 2.10 9.54 -13.05
CA LEU A 24 3.36 8.97 -12.60
C LEU A 24 3.77 7.75 -13.44
N ALA A 25 2.82 6.85 -13.71
CA ALA A 25 3.05 5.68 -14.54
C ALA A 25 3.43 6.09 -15.97
N TRP A 26 2.71 7.04 -16.57
CA TRP A 26 3.06 7.60 -17.88
C TRP A 26 4.46 8.22 -17.89
N ASP A 27 4.78 9.02 -16.86
CA ASP A 27 6.07 9.68 -16.75
C ASP A 27 7.23 8.69 -16.60
N VAL A 28 7.06 7.61 -15.83
CA VAL A 28 8.09 6.59 -15.67
C VAL A 28 8.19 5.75 -16.94
N LEU A 29 7.07 5.23 -17.47
CA LEU A 29 7.08 4.30 -18.60
C LEU A 29 7.62 4.92 -19.90
N ARG A 30 7.53 6.24 -20.09
CA ARG A 30 8.11 6.92 -21.26
C ARG A 30 9.63 7.17 -21.18
N ARG A 31 10.25 6.98 -20.02
CA ARG A 31 11.69 7.21 -19.84
C ARG A 31 12.53 6.16 -20.56
N ASP A 32 13.77 6.56 -20.86
CA ASP A 32 14.74 5.72 -21.56
C ASP A 32 15.05 4.43 -20.77
N GLU A 33 15.02 3.30 -21.47
CA GLU A 33 15.36 1.99 -20.93
C GLU A 33 16.86 1.68 -21.06
N GLY A 34 17.64 2.54 -21.73
CA GLY A 34 19.07 2.38 -21.86
C GLY A 34 19.48 1.50 -23.04
N THR A 35 20.61 0.81 -22.86
CA THR A 35 21.26 0.04 -23.93
C THR A 35 20.51 -1.24 -24.27
N ALA A 36 20.90 -1.90 -25.37
CA ALA A 36 20.29 -3.15 -25.80
C ALA A 36 20.50 -4.26 -24.75
N GLU A 37 21.65 -4.28 -24.11
CA GLU A 37 22.01 -5.26 -23.07
C GLU A 37 21.14 -5.08 -21.82
N MET A 38 20.91 -3.83 -21.40
CA MET A 38 20.01 -3.52 -20.28
C MET A 38 18.58 -3.99 -20.55
N LYS A 39 18.09 -3.77 -21.77
CA LYS A 39 16.77 -4.23 -22.20
C LYS A 39 16.66 -5.75 -22.22
N ALA A 40 17.71 -6.45 -22.66
CA ALA A 40 17.74 -7.91 -22.68
C ALA A 40 17.63 -8.48 -21.25
N VAL A 41 18.39 -7.95 -20.29
CA VAL A 41 18.30 -8.37 -18.88
C VAL A 41 16.92 -8.08 -18.31
N ALA A 42 16.39 -6.88 -18.57
CA ALA A 42 15.06 -6.49 -18.09
C ALA A 42 13.94 -7.37 -18.65
N ALA A 43 14.06 -7.82 -19.91
CA ALA A 43 13.10 -8.72 -20.53
C ALA A 43 13.06 -10.08 -19.83
N THR A 44 14.23 -10.64 -19.49
CA THR A 44 14.33 -11.91 -18.75
C THR A 44 13.70 -11.82 -17.36
N ILE A 45 13.97 -10.72 -16.63
CA ILE A 45 13.36 -10.48 -15.31
C ILE A 45 11.84 -10.35 -15.45
N TYR A 46 11.36 -9.62 -16.46
CA TYR A 46 9.94 -9.46 -16.72
C TYR A 46 9.24 -10.76 -17.05
N GLU A 47 9.83 -11.60 -17.89
CA GLU A 47 9.27 -12.92 -18.20
C GLU A 47 9.15 -13.79 -16.95
N GLY A 48 10.20 -13.85 -16.12
CA GLY A 48 10.20 -14.60 -14.87
C GLY A 48 9.15 -14.09 -13.88
N ALA A 49 9.05 -12.77 -13.70
CA ALA A 49 8.08 -12.17 -12.79
C ALA A 49 6.63 -12.43 -13.22
N ILE A 50 6.33 -12.31 -14.52
CA ILE A 50 5.00 -12.61 -15.07
C ILE A 50 4.66 -14.09 -14.93
N ALA A 51 5.61 -14.99 -15.20
CA ALA A 51 5.39 -16.43 -15.07
C ALA A 51 5.05 -16.81 -13.62
N PHE A 52 5.79 -16.28 -12.65
CA PHE A 52 5.55 -16.52 -11.23
C PHE A 52 4.19 -15.98 -10.78
N ILE A 53 3.91 -14.70 -11.05
CA ILE A 53 2.66 -14.04 -10.66
C ILE A 53 1.46 -14.75 -11.26
N ARG A 54 1.53 -15.16 -12.54
CA ARG A 54 0.45 -15.93 -13.17
C ARG A 54 0.17 -17.23 -12.43
N ARG A 55 1.21 -18.00 -12.06
CA ARG A 55 1.03 -19.27 -11.36
C ARG A 55 0.48 -19.07 -9.95
N GLN A 56 1.01 -18.09 -9.22
CA GLN A 56 0.60 -17.78 -7.86
C GLN A 56 -0.86 -17.32 -7.82
N TYR A 57 -1.22 -16.32 -8.63
CA TYR A 57 -2.56 -15.73 -8.58
C TYR A 57 -3.65 -16.64 -9.15
N VAL A 58 -3.35 -17.53 -10.10
CA VAL A 58 -4.32 -18.57 -10.52
C VAL A 58 -4.65 -19.50 -9.35
N THR A 59 -3.64 -19.87 -8.56
CA THR A 59 -3.83 -20.73 -7.39
C THR A 59 -4.61 -20.01 -6.30
N ILE A 60 -4.24 -18.75 -6.00
CA ILE A 60 -4.96 -17.91 -5.04
C ILE A 60 -6.42 -17.72 -5.48
N ALA A 61 -6.69 -17.43 -6.76
CA ALA A 61 -8.05 -17.24 -7.26
C ALA A 61 -8.92 -18.49 -7.06
N ALA A 62 -8.38 -19.69 -7.33
CA ALA A 62 -9.10 -20.94 -7.08
C ALA A 62 -9.42 -21.12 -5.59
N LEU A 63 -8.46 -20.86 -4.70
CA LEU A 63 -8.67 -20.94 -3.26
C LEU A 63 -9.67 -19.89 -2.75
N SER A 64 -9.61 -18.66 -3.28
CA SER A 64 -10.55 -17.59 -2.94
C SER A 64 -11.99 -17.96 -3.28
N ILE A 65 -12.23 -18.66 -4.41
CA ILE A 65 -13.58 -19.13 -4.76
C ILE A 65 -14.07 -20.16 -3.73
N VAL A 66 -13.24 -21.13 -3.36
CA VAL A 66 -13.58 -22.14 -2.35
C VAL A 66 -13.91 -21.49 -1.01
N VAL A 67 -13.07 -20.55 -0.56
CA VAL A 67 -13.28 -19.83 0.69
C VAL A 67 -14.52 -18.94 0.64
N ALA A 68 -14.79 -18.27 -0.48
CA ALA A 68 -16.00 -17.48 -0.65
C ALA A 68 -17.28 -18.32 -0.51
N ILE A 69 -17.30 -19.55 -1.06
CA ILE A 69 -18.41 -20.49 -0.89
C ILE A 69 -18.56 -20.87 0.58
N ILE A 70 -17.46 -21.19 1.27
CA ILE A 70 -17.48 -21.55 2.69
C ILE A 70 -18.03 -20.39 3.54
N ILE A 71 -17.53 -19.17 3.32
CA ILE A 71 -18.04 -17.96 4.01
C ILE A 71 -19.53 -17.80 3.73
N GLY A 72 -19.94 -17.88 2.46
CA GLY A 72 -21.33 -17.69 2.07
C GLY A 72 -22.27 -18.68 2.76
N VAL A 73 -21.87 -19.96 2.86
CA VAL A 73 -22.65 -20.99 3.56
C VAL A 73 -22.67 -20.73 5.06
N LEU A 74 -21.52 -20.53 5.70
CA LEU A 74 -21.43 -20.35 7.15
C LEU A 74 -22.18 -19.09 7.62
N VAL A 75 -21.97 -17.96 6.94
CA VAL A 75 -22.65 -16.70 7.29
C VAL A 75 -24.16 -16.78 6.99
N SER A 76 -24.58 -17.63 6.04
CA SER A 76 -26.01 -17.86 5.81
C SER A 76 -26.69 -18.66 6.93
N THR A 77 -25.93 -19.47 7.68
CA THR A 77 -26.45 -20.28 8.78
C THR A 77 -26.40 -19.57 10.14
N GLU A 78 -25.56 -18.55 10.27
CA GLU A 78 -25.39 -17.77 11.50
C GLU A 78 -26.35 -16.58 11.57
N GLN A 79 -26.89 -16.31 12.76
CA GLN A 79 -27.61 -15.06 13.02
C GLN A 79 -26.57 -13.98 13.36
N VAL A 80 -26.08 -13.25 12.37
CA VAL A 80 -25.27 -12.05 12.63
C VAL A 80 -26.16 -10.99 13.27
N THR A 81 -25.83 -10.64 14.51
CA THR A 81 -26.72 -10.05 15.53
C THR A 81 -27.15 -8.61 15.25
N GLU A 82 -26.60 -7.94 14.24
CA GLU A 82 -26.72 -6.47 14.10
C GLU A 82 -27.31 -5.99 12.76
N THR A 83 -27.82 -6.88 11.91
CA THR A 83 -28.43 -6.46 10.63
C THR A 83 -29.84 -7.01 10.44
N HIS A 84 -30.71 -6.24 9.78
CA HIS A 84 -32.04 -6.71 9.36
C HIS A 84 -31.96 -7.76 8.23
N ILE A 85 -30.79 -7.93 7.62
CA ILE A 85 -30.51 -8.87 6.53
C ILE A 85 -30.09 -10.21 7.15
N LYS A 86 -30.87 -11.26 6.91
CA LYS A 86 -30.63 -12.59 7.50
C LYS A 86 -30.56 -13.68 6.43
N GLY A 87 -29.92 -14.78 6.78
CA GLY A 87 -29.90 -15.99 5.96
C GLY A 87 -29.05 -15.84 4.70
N ILE A 88 -29.52 -16.45 3.61
CA ILE A 88 -28.77 -16.58 2.34
C ILE A 88 -28.32 -15.23 1.77
N ASN A 89 -29.13 -14.17 1.93
CA ASN A 89 -28.78 -12.84 1.41
C ASN A 89 -27.54 -12.27 2.10
N LEU A 90 -27.43 -12.44 3.42
CA LEU A 90 -26.26 -12.00 4.17
C LEU A 90 -25.00 -12.76 3.72
N GLY A 91 -25.10 -14.09 3.68
CA GLY A 91 -24.00 -14.94 3.25
C GLY A 91 -23.51 -14.61 1.84
N TRP A 92 -24.44 -14.43 0.89
CA TRP A 92 -24.11 -14.03 -0.48
C TRP A 92 -23.42 -12.67 -0.55
N MET A 93 -23.94 -11.65 0.16
CA MET A 93 -23.34 -10.31 0.17
C MET A 93 -21.94 -10.32 0.77
N THR A 94 -21.71 -11.05 1.87
CA THR A 94 -20.38 -11.16 2.48
C THR A 94 -19.40 -11.92 1.57
N ALA A 95 -19.86 -12.99 0.91
CA ALA A 95 -19.04 -13.75 -0.04
C ALA A 95 -18.64 -12.91 -1.28
N VAL A 96 -19.56 -12.11 -1.82
CA VAL A 96 -19.27 -11.17 -2.91
C VAL A 96 -18.29 -10.09 -2.45
N ALA A 97 -18.49 -9.52 -1.26
CA ALA A 97 -17.57 -8.54 -0.71
C ALA A 97 -16.15 -9.13 -0.56
N PHE A 98 -16.05 -10.37 -0.09
CA PHE A 98 -14.80 -11.13 -0.03
C PHE A 98 -14.12 -11.26 -1.41
N LEU A 99 -14.86 -11.67 -2.43
CA LEU A 99 -14.30 -11.80 -3.78
C LEU A 99 -13.85 -10.46 -4.36
N VAL A 100 -14.59 -9.38 -4.10
CA VAL A 100 -14.20 -8.02 -4.51
C VAL A 100 -12.91 -7.59 -3.80
N GLY A 101 -12.81 -7.82 -2.49
CA GLY A 101 -11.59 -7.54 -1.71
C GLY A 101 -10.39 -8.34 -2.19
N ALA A 102 -10.58 -9.63 -2.45
CA ALA A 102 -9.54 -10.51 -3.00
C ALA A 102 -9.08 -10.04 -4.40
N ALA A 103 -10.02 -9.70 -5.29
CA ALA A 103 -9.71 -9.20 -6.62
C ALA A 103 -8.97 -7.86 -6.58
N ALA A 104 -9.40 -6.94 -5.72
CA ALA A 104 -8.76 -5.62 -5.57
C ALA A 104 -7.35 -5.73 -4.98
N SER A 105 -7.14 -6.60 -3.98
CA SER A 105 -5.82 -6.91 -3.41
C SER A 105 -4.88 -7.52 -4.46
N ALA A 106 -5.40 -8.46 -5.26
CA ALA A 106 -4.65 -9.04 -6.37
C ALA A 106 -4.28 -8.01 -7.43
N LEU A 107 -5.22 -7.14 -7.81
CA LEU A 107 -4.99 -6.07 -8.77
C LEU A 107 -3.90 -5.11 -8.27
N SER A 108 -3.93 -4.74 -6.99
CA SER A 108 -2.91 -3.90 -6.35
C SER A 108 -1.52 -4.53 -6.46
N GLY A 109 -1.37 -5.81 -6.09
CA GLY A 109 -0.09 -6.53 -6.18
C GLY A 109 0.41 -6.69 -7.62
N ILE A 110 -0.46 -7.04 -8.57
CA ILE A 110 -0.10 -7.25 -9.98
C ILE A 110 0.36 -5.94 -10.64
N ILE A 111 -0.38 -4.85 -10.45
CA ILE A 111 -0.01 -3.56 -11.04
C ILE A 111 1.26 -3.02 -10.37
N GLY A 112 1.38 -3.14 -9.04
CA GLY A 112 2.58 -2.74 -8.31
C GLY A 112 3.83 -3.45 -8.84
N MET A 113 3.77 -4.77 -9.00
CA MET A 113 4.85 -5.56 -9.61
C MET A 113 5.15 -5.12 -11.05
N TYR A 114 4.11 -4.97 -11.88
CA TYR A 114 4.29 -4.58 -13.29
C TYR A 114 5.04 -3.25 -13.41
N VAL A 115 4.67 -2.25 -12.62
CA VAL A 115 5.32 -0.95 -12.63
C VAL A 115 6.73 -1.04 -12.06
N ALA A 116 6.95 -1.80 -10.99
CA ALA A 116 8.28 -2.01 -10.42
C ALA A 116 9.24 -2.61 -11.45
N VAL A 117 8.90 -3.75 -12.06
CA VAL A 117 9.76 -4.42 -13.06
C VAL A 117 10.11 -3.48 -14.22
N ARG A 118 9.12 -2.73 -14.71
CA ARG A 118 9.32 -1.77 -15.81
C ARG A 118 10.15 -0.56 -15.37
N SER A 119 10.11 -0.18 -14.11
CA SER A 119 10.85 0.95 -13.54
C SER A 119 12.33 0.61 -13.33
N ASN A 120 12.67 -0.63 -12.97
CA ASN A 120 14.04 -1.03 -12.59
C ASN A 120 15.08 -0.66 -13.66
N VAL A 121 14.83 -1.04 -14.92
CA VAL A 121 15.74 -0.74 -16.04
C VAL A 121 15.87 0.76 -16.30
N ARG A 122 14.80 1.54 -16.07
CA ARG A 122 14.78 3.00 -16.23
C ARG A 122 15.54 3.70 -15.12
N VAL A 123 15.51 3.16 -13.90
CA VAL A 123 16.35 3.62 -12.79
C VAL A 123 17.82 3.39 -13.12
N ALA A 124 18.18 2.17 -13.56
CA ALA A 124 19.54 1.86 -14.00
C ALA A 124 19.99 2.77 -15.15
N SER A 125 19.08 3.08 -16.09
CA SER A 125 19.38 3.97 -17.20
C SER A 125 19.64 5.40 -16.74
N ALA A 126 18.78 5.93 -15.86
CA ALA A 126 18.91 7.26 -15.28
C ALA A 126 20.15 7.38 -14.36
N ALA A 127 20.61 6.29 -13.75
CA ALA A 127 21.82 6.29 -12.92
C ALA A 127 23.07 6.66 -13.72
N ARG A 128 23.11 6.40 -15.03
CA ARG A 128 24.20 6.87 -15.92
C ARG A 128 24.33 8.39 -15.97
N SER A 129 23.27 9.12 -15.63
CA SER A 129 23.22 10.59 -15.62
C SER A 129 23.23 11.17 -14.20
N GLY A 130 23.33 10.32 -13.17
CA GLY A 130 23.52 10.72 -11.78
C GLY A 130 22.40 10.27 -10.83
N VAL A 131 22.75 10.21 -9.54
CA VAL A 131 21.89 9.70 -8.46
C VAL A 131 20.56 10.43 -8.36
N ALA A 132 20.55 11.76 -8.57
CA ALA A 132 19.33 12.56 -8.50
C ALA A 132 18.27 12.10 -9.50
N GLN A 133 18.69 11.75 -10.73
CA GLN A 133 17.79 11.30 -11.77
C GLN A 133 17.30 9.88 -11.50
N ALA A 134 18.21 8.98 -11.11
CA ALA A 134 17.86 7.62 -10.69
C ALA A 134 16.84 7.62 -9.55
N LEU A 135 17.09 8.43 -8.51
CA LEU A 135 16.19 8.58 -7.38
C LEU A 135 14.82 9.10 -7.81
N ASN A 136 14.76 10.08 -8.71
CA ASN A 136 13.48 10.59 -9.20
C ASN A 136 12.67 9.52 -9.94
N VAL A 137 13.32 8.68 -10.77
CA VAL A 137 12.65 7.55 -11.43
C VAL A 137 12.17 6.52 -10.41
N ALA A 138 13.03 6.13 -9.48
CA ALA A 138 12.73 5.11 -8.47
C ALA A 138 11.57 5.55 -7.56
N LEU A 139 11.60 6.80 -7.08
CA LEU A 139 10.54 7.37 -6.26
C LEU A 139 9.21 7.44 -6.99
N ARG A 140 9.21 7.88 -8.26
CA ARG A 140 7.98 7.94 -9.05
C ARG A 140 7.45 6.54 -9.33
N GLY A 141 8.31 5.56 -9.63
CA GLY A 141 7.92 4.16 -9.81
C GLY A 141 7.29 3.57 -8.55
N GLY A 142 7.91 3.75 -7.39
CA GLY A 142 7.35 3.30 -6.10
C GLY A 142 6.08 4.04 -5.70
N ALA A 143 6.00 5.35 -5.99
CA ALA A 143 4.81 6.16 -5.70
C ALA A 143 3.58 5.67 -6.47
N VAL A 144 3.73 5.17 -7.72
CA VAL A 144 2.61 4.56 -8.46
C VAL A 144 1.96 3.45 -7.63
N SER A 145 2.76 2.51 -7.10
CA SER A 145 2.23 1.42 -6.26
C SER A 145 1.59 1.96 -4.99
N GLY A 146 2.25 2.89 -4.28
CA GLY A 146 1.74 3.45 -3.03
C GLY A 146 0.38 4.17 -3.18
N PHE A 147 0.25 5.05 -4.18
CA PHE A 147 -1.01 5.76 -4.43
C PHE A 147 -2.09 4.85 -4.99
N LEU A 148 -1.72 3.87 -5.82
CA LEU A 148 -2.67 2.89 -6.34
C LEU A 148 -3.29 2.07 -5.21
N VAL A 149 -2.47 1.55 -4.28
CA VAL A 149 -2.92 0.79 -3.12
C VAL A 149 -3.97 1.57 -2.33
N VAL A 150 -3.63 2.79 -1.92
CA VAL A 150 -4.51 3.61 -1.08
C VAL A 150 -5.73 4.10 -1.86
N GLY A 151 -5.57 4.46 -3.13
CA GLY A 151 -6.66 4.89 -3.99
C GLY A 151 -7.66 3.77 -4.29
N LEU A 152 -7.19 2.56 -4.62
CA LEU A 152 -8.04 1.38 -4.82
C LEU A 152 -8.77 1.00 -3.53
N SER A 153 -8.09 1.07 -2.38
CA SER A 153 -8.70 0.81 -1.07
C SER A 153 -9.84 1.80 -0.80
N LEU A 154 -9.58 3.09 -0.95
CA LEU A 154 -10.58 4.14 -0.71
C LEU A 154 -11.77 4.04 -1.67
N ILE A 155 -11.53 3.89 -2.97
CA ILE A 155 -12.57 3.77 -3.99
C ILE A 155 -13.36 2.47 -3.80
N GLY A 156 -12.67 1.37 -3.53
CA GLY A 156 -13.28 0.05 -3.35
C GLY A 156 -14.19 0.02 -2.12
N VAL A 157 -13.72 0.49 -0.97
CA VAL A 157 -14.52 0.60 0.25
C VAL A 157 -15.71 1.53 0.04
N ALA A 158 -15.50 2.73 -0.54
CA ALA A 158 -16.58 3.68 -0.78
C ALA A 158 -17.64 3.13 -1.76
N THR A 159 -17.20 2.44 -2.82
CA THR A 159 -18.11 1.84 -3.82
C THR A 159 -18.91 0.71 -3.21
N MET A 160 -18.26 -0.20 -2.47
CA MET A 160 -18.95 -1.30 -1.78
C MET A 160 -19.93 -0.78 -0.73
N PHE A 161 -19.55 0.26 0.01
CA PHE A 161 -20.43 0.92 0.98
C PHE A 161 -21.70 1.45 0.31
N VAL A 162 -21.58 2.15 -0.82
CA VAL A 162 -22.74 2.68 -1.57
C VAL A 162 -23.58 1.56 -2.16
N LEU A 163 -22.95 0.55 -2.80
CA LEU A 163 -23.66 -0.59 -3.41
C LEU A 163 -24.46 -1.39 -2.38
N TYR A 164 -23.98 -1.44 -1.14
CA TYR A 164 -24.63 -2.19 -0.05
C TYR A 164 -25.58 -1.30 0.77
N GLY A 165 -26.05 -0.19 0.18
CA GLY A 165 -27.09 0.65 0.75
C GLY A 165 -26.61 1.62 1.83
N GLY A 166 -25.31 1.85 1.99
CA GLY A 166 -24.76 2.68 3.06
C GLY A 166 -25.17 4.16 3.02
N LEU A 167 -25.74 4.65 1.92
CA LEU A 167 -26.34 5.99 1.87
C LEU A 167 -27.71 6.05 2.55
N GLU A 168 -28.44 4.93 2.57
CA GLU A 168 -29.75 4.79 3.21
C GLU A 168 -29.62 4.21 4.63
N HIS A 169 -28.76 3.20 4.77
CA HIS A 169 -28.50 2.43 5.99
C HIS A 169 -26.98 2.42 6.31
N PRO A 170 -26.40 3.57 6.69
CA PRO A 170 -24.97 3.68 6.97
C PRO A 170 -24.51 2.80 8.13
N GLU A 171 -25.41 2.44 9.05
CA GLU A 171 -25.16 1.56 10.19
C GLU A 171 -24.96 0.08 9.82
N ILE A 172 -25.50 -0.36 8.68
CA ILE A 172 -25.47 -1.76 8.25
C ILE A 172 -24.27 -2.03 7.32
N ALA A 173 -24.02 -1.12 6.38
CA ALA A 173 -23.04 -1.32 5.31
C ALA A 173 -21.62 -1.69 5.79
N PRO A 174 -21.04 -1.08 6.86
CA PRO A 174 -19.71 -1.44 7.37
C PRO A 174 -19.56 -2.92 7.75
N TYR A 175 -20.61 -3.50 8.35
CA TYR A 175 -20.62 -4.92 8.73
C TYR A 175 -20.71 -5.85 7.54
N LEU A 176 -21.40 -5.44 6.47
CA LEU A 176 -21.53 -6.24 5.25
C LEU A 176 -20.24 -6.24 4.42
N ILE A 177 -19.55 -5.09 4.37
CA ILE A 177 -18.31 -4.93 3.61
C ILE A 177 -17.10 -5.50 4.33
N VAL A 178 -17.21 -5.95 5.59
CA VAL A 178 -16.12 -6.62 6.33
C VAL A 178 -15.53 -7.81 5.56
N GLY A 179 -16.35 -8.49 4.74
CA GLY A 179 -15.90 -9.54 3.84
C GLY A 179 -14.79 -9.06 2.90
N MET A 180 -14.85 -7.80 2.43
CA MET A 180 -13.82 -7.18 1.59
C MET A 180 -12.46 -7.11 2.28
N GLY A 181 -12.42 -6.73 3.55
CA GLY A 181 -11.20 -6.78 4.35
C GLY A 181 -10.64 -8.20 4.43
N PHE A 182 -11.50 -9.16 4.76
CA PHE A 182 -11.09 -10.57 4.86
C PHE A 182 -10.56 -11.14 3.54
N GLY A 183 -11.19 -10.79 2.41
CA GLY A 183 -10.73 -11.18 1.08
C GLY A 183 -9.38 -10.55 0.72
N ALA A 184 -9.19 -9.28 1.08
CA ALA A 184 -7.91 -8.61 0.91
C ALA A 184 -6.80 -9.30 1.71
N SER A 185 -7.06 -9.66 2.97
CA SER A 185 -6.12 -10.38 3.85
C SER A 185 -5.79 -11.77 3.36
N PHE A 186 -6.79 -12.48 2.84
CA PHE A 186 -6.58 -13.80 2.27
C PHE A 186 -5.57 -13.77 1.11
N VAL A 187 -5.73 -12.83 0.18
CA VAL A 187 -4.79 -12.69 -0.95
C VAL A 187 -3.43 -12.19 -0.49
N ALA A 188 -3.38 -11.19 0.41
CA ALA A 188 -2.13 -10.65 0.93
C ALA A 188 -1.27 -11.73 1.60
N LEU A 189 -1.88 -12.61 2.40
CA LEU A 189 -1.20 -13.72 3.06
C LEU A 189 -0.45 -14.61 2.06
N PHE A 190 -1.12 -15.08 1.01
CA PHE A 190 -0.49 -15.93 -0.01
C PHE A 190 0.47 -15.17 -0.91
N ALA A 191 0.19 -13.89 -1.21
CA ALA A 191 1.05 -13.02 -1.99
C ALA A 191 2.41 -12.85 -1.30
N GLN A 192 2.39 -12.50 -0.02
CA GLN A 192 3.57 -12.23 0.79
C GLN A 192 4.37 -13.50 1.10
N LEU A 193 3.70 -14.60 1.48
CA LEU A 193 4.39 -15.86 1.74
C LEU A 193 4.97 -16.46 0.47
N GLY A 194 4.19 -16.52 -0.62
CA GLY A 194 4.66 -17.09 -1.88
C GLY A 194 5.84 -16.31 -2.47
N GLY A 195 5.70 -14.99 -2.56
CA GLY A 195 6.76 -14.12 -3.06
C GLY A 195 7.99 -14.11 -2.14
N GLY A 196 7.78 -14.07 -0.81
CA GLY A 196 8.83 -14.10 0.20
C GLY A 196 9.66 -15.38 0.17
N ILE A 197 9.02 -16.55 0.02
CA ILE A 197 9.73 -17.83 -0.14
C ILE A 197 10.57 -17.81 -1.42
N TYR A 198 10.01 -17.29 -2.52
CA TYR A 198 10.72 -17.24 -3.81
C TYR A 198 11.98 -16.37 -3.74
N THR A 199 11.91 -15.14 -3.20
CA THR A 199 13.09 -14.26 -3.08
C THR A 199 14.16 -14.85 -2.16
N LYS A 200 13.80 -15.44 -1.01
CA LYS A 200 14.80 -15.87 -0.02
C LYS A 200 15.41 -17.25 -0.28
N ALA A 201 14.80 -18.08 -1.12
CA ALA A 201 15.34 -19.40 -1.46
C ALA A 201 16.57 -19.33 -2.38
N VAL A 202 16.82 -18.18 -3.00
CA VAL A 202 17.89 -17.98 -3.98
C VAL A 202 19.16 -17.53 -3.25
N GLY A 203 20.02 -18.50 -2.90
CA GLY A 203 21.20 -18.25 -2.08
C GLY A 203 22.28 -17.39 -2.77
N LYS A 204 22.96 -16.55 -1.97
CA LYS A 204 24.19 -15.85 -2.36
C LYS A 204 25.37 -16.77 -2.03
N VAL A 205 25.93 -17.47 -3.01
CA VAL A 205 26.99 -18.49 -2.78
C VAL A 205 28.39 -17.94 -3.05
N GLU A 206 29.17 -17.81 -1.97
CA GLU A 206 30.54 -18.29 -1.67
C GLU A 206 31.64 -18.45 -2.76
N ALA A 207 31.47 -18.00 -3.99
CA ALA A 207 32.49 -18.18 -5.04
C ALA A 207 33.50 -17.02 -5.19
N GLY A 208 33.51 -16.05 -4.28
CA GLY A 208 34.38 -14.87 -4.37
C GLY A 208 34.11 -13.96 -5.58
N ILE A 209 32.94 -14.10 -6.21
CA ILE A 209 32.46 -13.24 -7.30
C ILE A 209 31.63 -12.07 -6.74
N PRO A 210 31.52 -10.94 -7.45
CA PRO A 210 30.66 -9.83 -7.05
C PRO A 210 29.19 -10.24 -6.85
N GLU A 211 28.48 -9.46 -6.03
CA GLU A 211 27.02 -9.51 -5.92
C GLU A 211 26.37 -9.17 -7.29
N ASP A 212 25.30 -9.87 -7.63
CA ASP A 212 24.58 -9.76 -8.92
C ASP A 212 25.41 -10.05 -10.18
N ASP A 213 26.49 -10.82 -10.05
CA ASP A 213 27.33 -11.19 -11.20
C ASP A 213 26.56 -12.10 -12.19
N PRO A 214 26.58 -11.80 -13.50
CA PRO A 214 25.84 -12.57 -14.52
C PRO A 214 26.28 -14.04 -14.63
N ARG A 215 27.44 -14.41 -14.07
CA ARG A 215 27.90 -15.81 -14.01
C ARG A 215 27.15 -16.63 -12.96
N ASN A 216 26.48 -15.98 -12.01
CA ASN A 216 25.67 -16.66 -11.01
C ASN A 216 24.25 -16.89 -11.56
N ALA A 217 23.91 -18.17 -11.77
CA ALA A 217 22.60 -18.58 -12.29
C ALA A 217 21.43 -18.16 -11.38
N ALA A 218 21.69 -17.87 -10.11
CA ALA A 218 20.68 -17.46 -9.14
C ALA A 218 20.22 -15.99 -9.32
N VAL A 219 21.03 -15.12 -9.94
CA VAL A 219 20.79 -13.67 -9.97
C VAL A 219 19.47 -13.30 -10.64
N VAL A 220 19.10 -13.98 -11.73
CA VAL A 220 17.79 -13.74 -12.37
C VAL A 220 16.64 -14.06 -11.42
N ALA A 221 16.76 -15.14 -10.65
CA ALA A 221 15.72 -15.52 -9.69
C ALA A 221 15.66 -14.55 -8.50
N ASP A 222 16.80 -14.02 -8.04
CA ASP A 222 16.85 -12.99 -6.98
C ASP A 222 16.15 -11.70 -7.43
N LEU A 223 16.53 -11.18 -8.61
CA LEU A 223 15.93 -9.98 -9.19
C LEU A 223 14.44 -10.17 -9.53
N VAL A 224 14.01 -11.36 -9.96
CA VAL A 224 12.58 -11.68 -10.09
C VAL A 224 11.91 -11.66 -8.71
N GLY A 225 12.56 -12.24 -7.71
CA GLY A 225 12.15 -12.30 -6.31
C GLY A 225 11.83 -10.92 -5.72
N ASP A 226 12.69 -9.94 -5.94
CA ASP A 226 12.47 -8.57 -5.47
C ASP A 226 11.17 -7.96 -6.01
N ASN A 227 10.80 -8.30 -7.25
CA ASN A 227 9.57 -7.78 -7.86
C ASN A 227 8.32 -8.53 -7.38
N VAL A 228 8.40 -9.85 -7.22
CA VAL A 228 7.23 -10.66 -6.86
C VAL A 228 6.97 -10.72 -5.36
N GLY A 229 8.02 -10.65 -4.54
CA GLY A 229 7.93 -10.59 -3.08
C GLY A 229 7.85 -9.16 -2.57
N ASP A 230 8.94 -8.42 -2.74
CA ASP A 230 9.11 -7.11 -2.10
C ASP A 230 8.25 -6.00 -2.72
N CYS A 231 7.79 -6.17 -3.97
CA CYS A 231 6.83 -5.24 -4.59
C CYS A 231 5.40 -5.80 -4.60
N ALA A 232 5.14 -6.94 -5.25
CA ALA A 232 3.78 -7.48 -5.36
C ALA A 232 3.18 -7.85 -4.00
N GLY A 233 3.94 -8.57 -3.18
CA GLY A 233 3.54 -8.98 -1.83
C GLY A 233 3.27 -7.77 -0.94
N ARG A 234 4.18 -6.78 -0.93
CA ARG A 234 3.97 -5.53 -0.18
C ARG A 234 2.79 -4.70 -0.67
N GLY A 235 2.51 -4.68 -1.97
CA GLY A 235 1.34 -3.99 -2.53
C GLY A 235 0.02 -4.62 -2.07
N ALA A 236 -0.05 -5.95 -1.96
CA ALA A 236 -1.21 -6.65 -1.43
C ALA A 236 -1.35 -6.48 0.10
N ASP A 237 -0.24 -6.57 0.83
CA ASP A 237 -0.15 -6.36 2.29
C ASP A 237 -0.61 -4.95 2.70
N LEU A 238 -0.11 -3.92 2.04
CA LEU A 238 -0.55 -2.54 2.31
C LEU A 238 -2.01 -2.30 1.89
N PHE A 239 -2.50 -2.94 0.83
CA PHE A 239 -3.91 -2.84 0.44
C PHE A 239 -4.82 -3.42 1.51
N GLU A 240 -4.50 -4.64 1.98
CA GLU A 240 -5.17 -5.30 3.09
C GLU A 240 -5.30 -4.39 4.31
N SER A 241 -4.17 -3.85 4.79
CA SER A 241 -4.17 -3.07 6.03
C SER A 241 -4.99 -1.80 5.89
N THR A 242 -4.93 -1.14 4.73
CA THR A 242 -5.73 0.08 4.50
C THR A 242 -7.23 -0.20 4.40
N VAL A 243 -7.64 -1.33 3.80
CA VAL A 243 -9.05 -1.73 3.76
C VAL A 243 -9.53 -2.08 5.18
N ALA A 244 -8.74 -2.87 5.93
CA ALA A 244 -9.06 -3.30 7.28
C ALA A 244 -9.15 -2.12 8.26
N GLU A 245 -8.20 -1.17 8.21
CA GLU A 245 -8.22 0.06 9.00
C GLU A 245 -9.47 0.90 8.72
N ASN A 246 -9.80 1.11 7.44
CA ASN A 246 -10.98 1.89 7.05
C ASN A 246 -12.26 1.22 7.56
N ILE A 247 -12.47 -0.06 7.26
CA ILE A 247 -13.69 -0.78 7.66
C ILE A 247 -13.77 -0.91 9.19
N GLY A 248 -12.68 -1.23 9.87
CA GLY A 248 -12.64 -1.33 11.33
C GLY A 248 -12.99 -0.02 12.01
N ALA A 249 -12.46 1.10 11.51
CA ALA A 249 -12.82 2.43 11.99
C ALA A 249 -14.29 2.80 11.68
N MET A 250 -14.82 2.38 10.52
CA MET A 250 -16.24 2.56 10.17
C MET A 250 -17.16 1.80 11.13
N ILE A 251 -16.82 0.54 11.45
CA ILE A 251 -17.57 -0.29 12.42
C ILE A 251 -17.57 0.36 13.80
N LEU A 252 -16.42 0.83 14.28
CA LEU A 252 -16.36 1.60 15.53
C LEU A 252 -17.21 2.88 15.44
N GLY A 253 -17.20 3.52 14.27
CA GLY A 253 -18.05 4.66 13.95
C GLY A 253 -19.54 4.36 14.05
N VAL A 254 -19.99 3.15 13.68
CA VAL A 254 -21.39 2.73 13.83
C VAL A 254 -21.79 2.72 15.31
N ALA A 255 -20.98 2.12 16.18
CA ALA A 255 -21.26 2.06 17.61
C ALA A 255 -21.37 3.47 18.24
N ILE A 256 -20.49 4.40 17.85
CA ILE A 256 -20.54 5.78 18.33
C ILE A 256 -21.71 6.56 17.71
N ALA A 257 -22.03 6.33 16.44
CA ALA A 257 -23.17 6.93 15.76
C ALA A 257 -24.50 6.52 16.43
N ALA A 258 -24.62 5.26 16.89
CA ALA A 258 -25.80 4.78 17.61
C ALA A 258 -26.03 5.53 18.94
N VAL A 259 -24.97 5.93 19.64
CA VAL A 259 -25.07 6.68 20.91
C VAL A 259 -25.22 8.19 20.67
N SER A 260 -24.51 8.74 19.69
CA SER A 260 -24.46 10.18 19.42
C SER A 260 -25.58 10.68 18.50
N GLY A 261 -26.26 9.78 17.77
CA GLY A 261 -27.26 10.12 16.77
C GLY A 261 -26.71 10.76 15.49
N ASN A 262 -25.38 10.74 15.28
CA ASN A 262 -24.74 11.40 14.14
C ASN A 262 -24.02 10.37 13.24
N PRO A 263 -24.41 10.17 11.97
CA PRO A 263 -23.75 9.20 11.10
C PRO A 263 -22.33 9.61 10.68
N ILE A 264 -21.87 10.85 10.96
CA ILE A 264 -20.54 11.34 10.55
C ILE A 264 -19.39 10.45 11.07
N TRP A 265 -19.57 9.78 12.21
CA TRP A 265 -18.57 8.88 12.79
C TRP A 265 -18.22 7.72 11.85
N ILE A 266 -19.18 7.26 11.05
CA ILE A 266 -19.00 6.17 10.10
C ILE A 266 -18.16 6.67 8.90
N PHE A 267 -18.37 7.91 8.45
CA PHE A 267 -17.68 8.47 7.29
C PHE A 267 -16.31 9.10 7.61
N PHE A 268 -16.10 9.49 8.86
CA PHE A 268 -14.89 10.14 9.34
C PHE A 268 -13.57 9.47 8.88
N PRO A 269 -13.37 8.13 9.01
CA PRO A 269 -12.13 7.50 8.56
C PRO A 269 -11.88 7.68 7.06
N LEU A 270 -12.93 7.60 6.22
CA LEU A 270 -12.80 7.80 4.77
C LEU A 270 -12.44 9.25 4.44
N ILE A 271 -13.03 10.23 5.15
CA ILE A 271 -12.74 11.65 4.95
C ILE A 271 -11.28 11.95 5.31
N ILE A 272 -10.80 11.52 6.48
CA ILE A 272 -9.41 11.73 6.90
C ILE A 272 -8.44 11.02 5.96
N ARG A 273 -8.75 9.80 5.53
CA ARG A 273 -7.93 9.06 4.55
C ARG A 273 -7.84 9.80 3.21
N SER A 274 -8.93 10.40 2.76
CA SER A 274 -8.99 11.19 1.52
C SER A 274 -8.06 12.40 1.56
N PHE A 275 -8.05 13.13 2.69
CA PHE A 275 -7.10 14.21 2.90
C PHE A 275 -5.66 13.71 2.99
N GLY A 276 -5.42 12.61 3.70
CA GLY A 276 -4.12 11.95 3.76
C GLY A 276 -3.56 11.63 2.37
N LEU A 277 -4.40 11.12 1.47
CA LEU A 277 -4.04 10.81 0.09
C LEU A 277 -3.57 12.06 -0.67
N ILE A 278 -4.30 13.18 -0.56
CA ILE A 278 -3.93 14.46 -1.17
C ILE A 278 -2.62 15.00 -0.59
N ILE A 279 -2.44 14.90 0.74
CA ILE A 279 -1.24 15.36 1.43
C ILE A 279 -0.02 14.52 1.03
N SER A 280 -0.18 13.20 0.84
CA SER A 280 0.87 12.33 0.35
C SER A 280 1.35 12.75 -1.04
N ILE A 281 0.47 13.24 -1.93
CA ILE A 281 0.87 13.77 -3.26
C ILE A 281 1.86 14.92 -3.06
N VAL A 282 1.53 15.87 -2.18
CA VAL A 282 2.42 17.00 -1.84
C VAL A 282 3.74 16.52 -1.24
N GLY A 283 3.68 15.53 -0.33
CA GLY A 283 4.87 14.92 0.27
C GLY A 283 5.82 14.30 -0.76
N VAL A 284 5.28 13.54 -1.72
CA VAL A 284 6.08 12.96 -2.81
C VAL A 284 6.69 14.04 -3.70
N MET A 285 5.93 15.09 -4.04
CA MET A 285 6.46 16.23 -4.81
C MET A 285 7.59 16.95 -4.07
N ALA A 286 7.51 17.03 -2.74
CA ALA A 286 8.53 17.64 -1.88
C ALA A 286 9.86 16.85 -1.78
N THR A 287 9.91 15.59 -2.25
CA THR A 287 11.15 14.79 -2.20
C THR A 287 12.23 15.27 -3.19
N THR A 288 11.84 15.55 -4.44
CA THR A 288 12.80 15.76 -5.55
C THR A 288 12.34 16.74 -6.62
N SER A 289 11.10 17.26 -6.60
CA SER A 289 10.51 18.00 -7.73
C SER A 289 9.77 19.29 -7.36
N PHE A 290 9.94 19.82 -6.15
CA PHE A 290 9.27 21.05 -5.74
C PHE A 290 10.09 22.30 -6.12
N PRO A 291 9.48 23.39 -6.60
CA PRO A 291 10.18 24.65 -6.86
C PRO A 291 10.98 25.11 -5.62
N GLY A 292 12.29 25.29 -5.77
CA GLY A 292 13.20 25.66 -4.69
C GLY A 292 13.79 24.49 -3.88
N ILE A 293 13.28 23.25 -4.04
CA ILE A 293 13.83 22.05 -3.41
C ILE A 293 14.57 21.23 -4.48
N LYS A 294 15.90 21.30 -4.46
CA LYS A 294 16.75 20.49 -5.33
C LYS A 294 17.46 19.42 -4.50
N TYR A 295 17.59 18.23 -5.07
CA TYR A 295 18.50 17.23 -4.55
C TYR A 295 19.90 17.83 -4.46
N LYS A 296 20.49 17.81 -3.26
CA LYS A 296 21.81 18.41 -3.05
C LYS A 296 22.88 17.41 -3.54
N THR A 297 23.86 17.89 -4.29
CA THR A 297 24.98 17.04 -4.73
C THR A 297 25.69 16.45 -3.50
N GLY A 298 25.80 15.12 -3.44
CA GLY A 298 26.39 14.40 -2.29
C GLY A 298 25.43 14.13 -1.12
N GLU A 299 24.14 14.47 -1.23
CA GLU A 299 23.13 14.09 -0.23
C GLU A 299 22.78 12.61 -0.32
N GLU A 300 22.71 11.91 0.81
CA GLU A 300 22.17 10.56 0.85
C GLU A 300 20.72 10.52 0.33
N PRO A 301 20.37 9.63 -0.62
CA PRO A 301 19.01 9.51 -1.16
C PRO A 301 17.91 9.43 -0.10
N THR A 302 18.21 8.80 1.03
CA THR A 302 17.30 8.64 2.17
C THR A 302 16.88 9.96 2.80
N ASN A 303 17.73 10.99 2.79
CA ASN A 303 17.37 12.30 3.33
C ASN A 303 16.26 12.97 2.49
N ALA A 304 16.25 12.73 1.18
CA ALA A 304 15.17 13.23 0.31
C ALA A 304 13.82 12.58 0.65
N LEU A 305 13.83 11.29 0.98
CA LEU A 305 12.65 10.57 1.48
C LEU A 305 12.16 11.15 2.82
N TYR A 306 13.07 11.40 3.77
CA TYR A 306 12.72 11.96 5.07
C TYR A 306 12.13 13.37 4.97
N ARG A 307 12.61 14.20 4.04
CA ARG A 307 11.99 15.51 3.77
C ARG A 307 10.54 15.36 3.31
N GLY A 308 10.29 14.50 2.33
CA GLY A 308 8.93 14.26 1.83
C GLY A 308 8.00 13.74 2.92
N PHE A 309 8.51 12.80 3.73
CA PHE A 309 7.79 12.27 4.89
C PHE A 309 7.48 13.35 5.93
N ALA A 310 8.47 14.19 6.29
CA ALA A 310 8.27 15.28 7.25
C ALA A 310 7.20 16.28 6.77
N VAL A 311 7.23 16.66 5.49
CA VAL A 311 6.19 17.53 4.89
C VAL A 311 4.82 16.87 4.99
N ALA A 312 4.71 15.58 4.65
CA ALA A 312 3.44 14.86 4.74
C ALA A 312 2.92 14.78 6.20
N VAL A 313 3.78 14.52 7.18
CA VAL A 313 3.41 14.44 8.61
C VAL A 313 2.92 15.80 9.12
N ILE A 314 3.66 16.88 8.85
CA ILE A 314 3.29 18.23 9.31
C ILE A 314 1.94 18.65 8.71
N LEU A 315 1.78 18.48 7.40
CA LEU A 315 0.52 18.79 6.73
C LEU A 315 -0.62 17.90 7.23
N SER A 316 -0.36 16.61 7.49
CA SER A 316 -1.35 15.68 8.06
C SER A 316 -1.78 16.12 9.46
N ALA A 317 -0.87 16.57 10.31
CA ALA A 317 -1.22 17.07 11.65
C ALA A 317 -2.10 18.33 11.59
N ILE A 318 -1.79 19.26 10.68
CA ILE A 318 -2.58 20.49 10.48
C ILE A 318 -3.98 20.12 9.98
N VAL A 319 -4.08 19.32 8.92
CA VAL A 319 -5.38 18.94 8.34
C VAL A 319 -6.19 18.09 9.30
N LEU A 320 -5.56 17.18 10.05
CA LEU A 320 -6.21 16.41 11.10
C LEU A 320 -6.89 17.33 12.12
N ALA A 321 -6.20 18.37 12.61
CA ALA A 321 -6.78 19.32 13.56
C ALA A 321 -7.92 20.16 12.93
N LEU A 322 -7.73 20.63 11.71
CA LEU A 322 -8.71 21.47 11.00
C LEU A 322 -9.98 20.70 10.57
N VAL A 323 -9.89 19.39 10.36
CA VAL A 323 -11.02 18.56 9.91
C VAL A 323 -11.69 17.85 11.08
N THR A 324 -10.91 17.30 12.02
CA THR A 324 -11.46 16.46 13.10
C THR A 324 -12.26 17.27 14.11
N TYR A 325 -11.79 18.46 14.51
CA TYR A 325 -12.51 19.26 15.50
C TYR A 325 -13.87 19.75 14.98
N PRO A 326 -14.00 20.32 13.76
CA PRO A 326 -15.32 20.71 13.24
C PRO A 326 -16.27 19.54 12.97
N LEU A 327 -15.77 18.35 12.63
CA LEU A 327 -16.61 17.18 12.36
C LEU A 327 -17.09 16.47 13.63
N LEU A 328 -16.20 16.29 14.62
CA LEU A 328 -16.48 15.47 15.80
C LEU A 328 -16.72 16.30 17.08
N GLY A 329 -16.44 17.61 17.05
CA GLY A 329 -16.69 18.53 18.15
C GLY A 329 -15.82 18.32 19.39
N SER A 330 -14.74 17.53 19.30
CA SER A 330 -13.91 17.18 20.46
C SER A 330 -12.42 17.10 20.13
N TRP A 331 -11.62 17.81 20.93
CA TRP A 331 -10.16 17.80 20.86
C TRP A 331 -9.54 16.45 21.23
N TRP A 332 -10.24 15.61 22.00
CA TRP A 332 -9.73 14.28 22.35
C TRP A 332 -9.46 13.41 21.12
N PHE A 333 -10.29 13.51 20.08
CA PHE A 333 -10.09 12.78 18.83
C PHE A 333 -8.95 13.37 17.98
N VAL A 334 -8.74 14.69 18.06
CA VAL A 334 -7.56 15.33 17.45
C VAL A 334 -6.30 14.78 18.12
N PHE A 335 -6.26 14.73 19.46
CA PHE A 335 -5.11 14.20 20.20
C PHE A 335 -4.89 12.71 19.93
N ALA A 336 -5.95 11.91 19.83
CA ALA A 336 -5.85 10.50 19.45
C ALA A 336 -5.18 10.33 18.07
N GLY A 337 -5.59 11.10 17.07
CA GLY A 337 -4.95 11.06 15.74
C GLY A 337 -3.51 11.59 15.76
N LEU A 338 -3.22 12.63 16.55
CA LEU A 338 -1.85 13.14 16.71
C LEU A 338 -0.93 12.12 17.36
N ILE A 339 -1.41 11.34 18.34
CA ILE A 339 -0.65 10.22 18.91
C ILE A 339 -0.33 9.18 17.83
N GLY A 340 -1.29 8.87 16.95
CA GLY A 340 -1.04 8.00 15.79
C GLY A 340 0.06 8.53 14.86
N LEU A 341 0.04 9.83 14.54
CA LEU A 341 1.08 10.47 13.72
C LEU A 341 2.45 10.48 14.43
N LEU A 342 2.50 10.79 15.72
CA LEU A 342 3.72 10.74 16.52
C LEU A 342 4.30 9.33 16.58
N ASN A 343 3.43 8.31 16.70
CA ASN A 343 3.84 6.92 16.70
C ASN A 343 4.43 6.50 15.34
N SER A 344 3.84 6.97 14.23
CA SER A 344 4.40 6.77 12.89
C SER A 344 5.83 7.33 12.77
N VAL A 345 6.05 8.56 13.26
CA VAL A 345 7.39 9.18 13.30
C VAL A 345 8.34 8.39 14.21
N ALA A 346 7.87 7.97 15.39
CA ALA A 346 8.66 7.19 16.33
C ALA A 346 9.11 5.86 15.71
N PHE A 347 8.22 5.14 15.02
CA PHE A 347 8.58 3.90 14.32
C PHE A 347 9.64 4.12 13.24
N VAL A 348 9.56 5.21 12.47
CA VAL A 348 10.60 5.53 11.47
C VAL A 348 11.94 5.80 12.17
N ILE A 349 11.96 6.60 13.25
CA ILE A 349 13.19 6.90 14.00
C ILE A 349 13.80 5.66 14.64
N ILE A 350 12.98 4.83 15.29
CA ILE A 350 13.43 3.59 15.93
C ILE A 350 13.97 2.64 14.87
N THR A 351 13.26 2.45 13.76
CA THR A 351 13.71 1.57 12.68
C THR A 351 15.05 2.06 12.11
N MET A 352 15.17 3.36 11.82
CA MET A 352 16.44 3.95 11.37
C MET A 352 17.60 3.64 12.33
N TYR A 353 17.38 3.81 13.63
CA TYR A 353 18.41 3.56 14.65
C TYR A 353 18.92 2.11 14.62
N TYR A 354 18.04 1.14 14.36
CA TYR A 354 18.39 -0.27 14.33
C TYR A 354 18.84 -0.80 12.96
N THR A 355 18.53 -0.11 11.86
CA THR A 355 18.79 -0.62 10.50
C THR A 355 19.81 0.18 9.69
N GLU A 356 20.14 1.42 10.08
CA GLU A 356 21.06 2.27 9.31
C GLU A 356 22.53 2.13 9.78
N GLY A 357 23.46 1.99 8.84
CA GLY A 357 24.89 1.74 9.10
C GLY A 357 25.64 2.83 9.89
N ARG A 358 25.02 4.00 10.09
CA ARG A 358 25.61 5.09 10.89
C ARG A 358 25.43 4.90 12.39
N PHE A 359 24.48 4.06 12.83
CA PHE A 359 24.16 3.92 14.26
C PHE A 359 24.88 2.73 14.90
N ARG A 360 24.94 2.76 16.23
CA ARG A 360 25.64 1.77 17.06
C ARG A 360 25.19 0.33 16.75
N PRO A 361 23.89 -0.03 16.68
CA PRO A 361 23.48 -1.43 16.50
C PRO A 361 24.05 -2.07 15.24
N VAL A 362 23.98 -1.38 14.10
CA VAL A 362 24.53 -1.90 12.84
C VAL A 362 26.07 -1.89 12.85
N ARG A 363 26.69 -0.86 13.42
CA ARG A 363 28.15 -0.81 13.57
C ARG A 363 28.68 -1.95 14.43
N ASP A 364 27.99 -2.29 15.50
CA ASP A 364 28.36 -3.41 16.38
C ASP A 364 28.31 -4.74 15.62
N ILE A 365 27.30 -4.94 14.75
CA ILE A 365 27.21 -6.12 13.86
C ILE A 365 28.38 -6.15 12.87
N VAL A 366 28.71 -5.01 12.26
CA VAL A 366 29.86 -4.90 11.34
C VAL A 366 31.19 -5.13 12.06
N GLN A 367 31.32 -4.73 13.32
CA GLN A 367 32.52 -5.03 14.12
C GLN A 367 32.56 -6.50 14.55
N ALA A 368 31.40 -7.10 14.85
CA ALA A 368 31.30 -8.51 15.20
C ALA A 368 31.73 -9.42 14.03
N SER A 369 31.46 -9.03 12.78
CA SER A 369 31.86 -9.81 11.60
C SER A 369 33.39 -9.98 11.46
N LEU A 370 34.19 -9.12 12.10
CA LEU A 370 35.65 -9.28 12.19
C LEU A 370 36.08 -10.49 13.02
N ARG A 371 35.20 -11.03 13.88
CA ARG A 371 35.47 -12.19 14.76
C ARG A 371 34.98 -13.51 14.18
N GLY A 372 34.40 -13.49 12.98
CA GLY A 372 33.74 -14.64 12.37
C GLY A 372 32.22 -14.60 12.54
N THR A 373 31.54 -15.60 11.97
CA THR A 373 30.07 -15.63 11.86
C THR A 373 29.34 -16.00 13.16
N GLY A 374 30.04 -16.64 14.11
CA GLY A 374 29.47 -17.25 15.32
C GLY A 374 29.71 -16.49 16.61
#